data_AF-W9HEW2-F1
#
_entry.id   AF-W9HEW2-F1
#
_cell.length_a   1.000
_cell.length_b   1.000
_cell.length_c   1.000
_cell.angle_alpha   90.00
_cell.angle_beta   90.00
_cell.angle_gamma   90.00
#
_symmetry.space_group_name_H-M   'P 1'
#
loop_
_entity.id
_entity.type
_entity.pdbx_description
1 polymer ?
#
loop_
_entity_poly.entity_id
_entity_poly.type
_entity_poly.pdbx_seq_one_letter_code
_entity_poly.pdbx_strand_id
1 'polypeptide(L)'
;MKWAAYLQGKDKLALHRAGLSPIPKTSELKLWKQEARDANARLRALVESFRRELARGLERLDRVPDETLKWLGSIDATKPVTKPFGHKQEAATMERYSADWEREDQ
;
A
#
# COMPACT_ATOMS: atom_id res chain seq x y z
N MET A 1 -23.00 -44.99 22.78
CA MET A 1 -22.20 -44.28 21.76
C MET A 1 -22.73 -42.84 21.59
N LYS A 2 -22.23 -41.86 22.36
CA LYS A 2 -22.76 -40.47 22.40
C LYS A 2 -22.42 -39.60 21.16
N TRP A 3 -21.53 -40.06 20.29
CA TRP A 3 -21.05 -39.31 19.13
C TRP A 3 -22.07 -39.23 17.99
N ALA A 4 -22.90 -40.26 17.81
CA ALA A 4 -23.92 -40.30 16.76
C ALA A 4 -25.02 -39.25 16.97
N ALA A 5 -25.36 -38.94 18.23
CA ALA A 5 -26.33 -37.90 18.57
C ALA A 5 -25.81 -36.48 18.25
N TYR A 6 -24.50 -36.24 18.41
CA TYR A 6 -23.87 -34.95 18.08
C TYR A 6 -23.79 -34.65 16.57
N LEU A 7 -23.97 -35.68 15.74
CA LEU A 7 -23.92 -35.61 14.29
C LEU A 7 -25.31 -35.69 13.64
N GLN A 8 -26.37 -35.85 14.43
CA GLN A 8 -27.74 -35.75 13.92
C GLN A 8 -28.06 -34.31 13.50
N GLY A 9 -28.58 -34.15 12.29
CA GLY A 9 -28.91 -32.83 11.72
C GLY A 9 -27.74 -32.06 11.11
N LYS A 10 -26.49 -32.52 11.28
CA LYS A 10 -25.33 -31.91 10.62
C LYS A 10 -25.09 -32.53 9.24
N ASP A 11 -24.67 -31.71 8.28
CA ASP A 11 -24.29 -32.19 6.95
C ASP A 11 -23.01 -33.04 7.06
N LYS A 12 -23.21 -34.36 6.99
CA LYS A 12 -22.16 -35.38 7.11
C LYS A 12 -21.17 -35.28 5.95
N LEU A 13 -21.60 -34.79 4.80
CA LEU A 13 -20.79 -34.61 3.60
C LEU A 13 -19.89 -33.37 3.73
N ALA A 14 -20.41 -32.29 4.31
CA ALA A 14 -19.63 -31.11 4.68
C ALA A 14 -18.60 -31.42 5.77
N LEU A 15 -18.97 -32.19 6.80
CA LEU A 15 -18.04 -32.64 7.85
C LEU A 15 -16.96 -33.57 7.32
N HIS A 16 -17.30 -34.47 6.40
CA HIS A 16 -16.32 -35.32 5.71
C HIS A 16 -15.36 -34.48 4.85
N ARG A 17 -15.86 -33.51 4.09
CA ARG A 17 -15.02 -32.57 3.31
C ARG A 17 -14.12 -31.71 4.19
N ALA A 18 -14.61 -31.26 5.34
CA ALA A 18 -13.80 -30.52 6.32
C ALA A 18 -12.73 -31.43 6.97
N GLY A 19 -13.05 -32.71 7.21
CA GLY A 19 -12.12 -33.72 7.72
C GLY A 19 -11.08 -34.20 6.70
N LEU A 20 -11.31 -33.95 5.40
CA LEU A 20 -10.38 -34.28 4.31
C LEU A 20 -9.24 -33.27 4.14
N SER A 21 -9.13 -32.22 4.96
CA SER A 21 -8.10 -31.21 4.75
C SER A 21 -7.40 -30.79 6.04
N PRO A 22 -6.14 -31.20 6.20
CA PRO A 22 -5.03 -30.29 6.08
C PRO A 22 -4.70 -30.16 4.60
N ILE A 23 -4.69 -28.94 4.08
CA ILE A 23 -4.04 -28.67 2.80
C ILE A 23 -2.60 -29.23 2.92
N PRO A 24 -2.12 -30.04 1.97
CA PRO A 24 -0.74 -30.53 2.02
C PRO A 24 0.20 -29.33 2.19
N LYS A 25 1.14 -29.39 3.14
CA LYS A 25 2.03 -28.26 3.48
C LYS A 25 2.68 -27.61 2.25
N THR A 26 2.94 -28.38 1.19
CA THR A 26 3.47 -27.88 -0.09
C THR A 26 2.48 -27.03 -0.88
N SER A 27 1.20 -27.39 -0.87
CA SER A 27 0.12 -26.61 -1.48
C SER A 27 -0.17 -25.35 -0.67
N GLU A 28 -0.11 -25.43 0.66
CA GLU A 28 -0.23 -24.28 1.58
C GLU A 28 0.93 -23.29 1.37
N LEU A 29 2.16 -23.79 1.30
CA LEU A 29 3.35 -22.97 0.96
C LEU A 29 3.24 -22.32 -0.41
N LYS A 30 2.69 -23.02 -1.41
CA LYS A 30 2.46 -22.44 -2.75
C LYS A 30 1.40 -21.33 -2.70
N LEU A 31 0.34 -21.51 -1.93
CA LEU A 31 -0.70 -20.51 -1.74
C LEU A 31 -0.14 -19.26 -1.08
N TRP A 32 0.61 -19.40 0.02
CA TRP A 32 1.27 -18.26 0.68
C TRP A 32 2.29 -17.55 -0.22
N LYS A 33 3.05 -18.31 -1.03
CA LYS A 33 3.95 -17.71 -2.02
C LYS A 33 3.19 -16.92 -3.09
N GLN A 34 2.02 -17.38 -3.48
CA GLN A 34 1.16 -16.68 -4.43
C GLN A 34 0.57 -15.42 -3.80
N GLU A 35 0.03 -15.51 -2.59
CA GLU A 35 -0.52 -14.37 -1.85
C GLU A 35 0.54 -13.29 -1.61
N ALA A 36 1.77 -13.69 -1.23
CA ALA A 36 2.90 -12.76 -1.07
C ALA A 36 3.27 -12.07 -2.40
N ARG A 37 3.27 -12.81 -3.51
CA ARG A 37 3.51 -12.22 -4.84
C ARG A 37 2.43 -11.24 -5.24
N ASP A 38 1.17 -11.59 -5.02
CA ASP A 38 0.02 -10.74 -5.37
C ASP A 38 0.00 -9.48 -4.48
N ALA A 39 0.34 -9.60 -3.20
CA ALA A 39 0.53 -8.47 -2.31
C ALA A 39 1.65 -7.55 -2.80
N ASN A 40 2.82 -8.09 -3.13
CA ASN A 40 3.94 -7.32 -3.68
C ASN A 40 3.58 -6.65 -5.02
N ALA A 41 2.82 -7.32 -5.89
CA ALA A 41 2.35 -6.73 -7.14
C ALA A 41 1.42 -5.53 -6.89
N ARG A 42 0.52 -5.63 -5.91
CA ARG A 42 -0.36 -4.52 -5.50
C ARG A 42 0.44 -3.37 -4.89
N LEU A 43 1.43 -3.65 -4.04
CA LEU A 43 2.31 -2.64 -3.46
C LEU A 43 3.10 -1.91 -4.56
N ARG A 44 3.67 -2.64 -5.52
CA ARG A 44 4.35 -2.03 -6.68
C ARG A 44 3.41 -1.14 -7.49
N ALA A 45 2.19 -1.59 -7.77
CA ALA A 45 1.20 -0.77 -8.48
C ALA A 45 0.82 0.50 -7.69
N LEU A 46 0.72 0.39 -6.35
CA LEU A 46 0.44 1.51 -5.47
C LEU A 46 1.60 2.53 -5.48
N VAL A 47 2.85 2.08 -5.36
CA VAL A 47 4.05 2.94 -5.45
C VAL A 47 4.08 3.68 -6.77
N GLU A 48 3.84 2.98 -7.88
CA GLU A 48 3.81 3.60 -9.21
C GLU A 48 2.67 4.62 -9.35
N SER A 49 1.52 4.37 -8.72
CA SER A 49 0.43 5.36 -8.68
C SER A 49 0.81 6.62 -7.90
N PHE A 50 1.49 6.45 -6.77
CA PHE A 50 1.95 7.54 -5.93
C PHE A 50 3.00 8.39 -6.66
N ARG A 51 3.98 7.74 -7.32
CA ARG A 51 4.97 8.41 -8.18
C ARG A 51 4.31 9.28 -9.25
N ARG A 52 3.28 8.76 -9.93
CA ARG A 52 2.54 9.54 -10.94
C ARG A 52 1.80 10.74 -10.36
N GLU A 53 1.15 10.60 -9.20
CA GLU A 53 0.47 11.73 -8.56
C GLU A 53 1.45 12.80 -8.07
N LEU A 54 2.60 12.39 -7.54
CA LEU A 54 3.64 13.33 -7.16
C LEU A 54 4.17 14.11 -8.36
N ALA A 55 4.48 13.42 -9.47
CA ALA A 55 4.92 14.06 -10.70
C ALA A 55 3.88 15.09 -11.21
N ARG A 56 2.58 14.73 -11.20
CA ARG A 56 1.50 15.66 -11.55
C ARG A 56 1.44 16.85 -10.59
N GLY A 57 1.60 16.61 -9.29
CA GLY A 57 1.60 17.66 -8.27
C GLY A 57 2.73 18.67 -8.49
N LEU A 58 3.93 18.17 -8.79
CA LEU A 58 5.11 19.00 -9.08
C LEU A 58 4.95 19.79 -10.37
N GLU A 59 4.46 19.16 -11.45
CA GLU A 59 4.17 19.85 -12.71
C GLU A 59 3.14 20.97 -12.52
N ARG A 60 2.12 20.74 -11.66
CA ARG A 60 1.16 21.78 -11.32
C ARG A 60 1.80 22.89 -10.50
N LEU A 61 2.68 22.55 -9.56
CA LEU A 61 3.39 23.52 -8.73
C LEU A 61 4.29 24.43 -9.57
N ASP A 62 4.96 23.89 -10.59
CA ASP A 62 5.77 24.65 -11.56
C ASP A 62 4.97 25.70 -12.35
N ARG A 63 3.66 25.49 -12.50
CA ARG A 63 2.77 26.42 -13.19
C ARG A 63 2.21 27.51 -12.27
N VAL A 64 2.42 27.41 -10.97
CA VAL A 64 1.92 28.40 -10.00
C VAL A 64 2.86 29.61 -9.96
N PRO A 65 2.35 30.85 -10.05
CA PRO A 65 3.19 32.04 -9.91
C PRO A 65 3.90 32.12 -8.55
N ASP A 66 5.15 32.57 -8.56
CA ASP A 66 6.00 32.70 -7.37
C ASP A 66 5.36 33.56 -6.27
N GLU A 67 4.59 34.59 -6.63
CA GLU A 67 3.85 35.41 -5.67
C GLU A 67 2.92 34.54 -4.83
N THR A 68 2.18 33.63 -5.46
CA THR A 68 1.25 32.72 -4.77
C THR A 68 2.01 31.71 -3.91
N LEU A 69 3.14 31.22 -4.41
CA LEU A 69 4.01 30.29 -3.66
C LEU A 69 4.63 30.93 -2.42
N LYS A 70 4.90 32.24 -2.45
CA LYS A 70 5.37 32.99 -1.27
C LYS A 70 4.29 33.13 -0.19
N TRP A 71 3.01 33.17 -0.58
CA TRP A 71 1.91 33.14 0.39
C TRP A 71 1.72 31.74 0.97
N LEU A 72 1.83 30.69 0.14
CA LEU A 72 1.69 29.30 0.57
C LEU A 72 2.76 28.87 1.60
N GLY A 73 3.98 29.38 1.45
CA GLY A 73 5.08 29.09 2.37
C GLY A 73 4.98 29.81 3.72
N SER A 74 4.00 30.70 3.91
CA SER A 74 3.87 31.46 5.14
C SER A 74 2.94 30.79 6.16
N ILE A 75 3.34 30.87 7.43
CA ILE A 75 2.51 30.48 8.58
C ILE A 75 1.54 31.63 8.94
N ASP A 76 1.91 32.88 8.60
CA ASP A 76 1.10 34.07 8.83
C ASP A 76 0.35 34.42 7.54
N ALA A 77 -0.98 34.32 7.57
CA ALA A 77 -1.84 34.58 6.42
C ALA A 77 -1.77 36.04 5.90
N THR A 78 -1.18 36.95 6.67
CA THR A 78 -1.08 38.38 6.31
C THR A 78 0.27 38.77 5.72
N LYS A 79 1.26 37.88 5.75
CA LYS A 79 2.63 38.18 5.32
C LYS A 79 3.19 37.07 4.44
N PRO A 80 3.61 37.36 3.19
CA PRO A 80 4.28 36.36 2.36
C PRO A 80 5.72 36.13 2.84
N VAL A 81 6.23 34.92 2.64
CA VAL A 81 7.66 34.63 2.87
C VAL A 81 8.53 35.14 1.72
N THR A 82 9.79 35.47 2.01
CA THR A 82 10.72 36.02 1.00
C THR A 82 11.02 35.02 -0.12
N LYS A 83 11.09 33.74 0.24
CA LYS A 83 11.40 32.65 -0.69
C LYS A 83 10.12 31.89 -1.04
N PRO A 84 9.78 31.72 -2.34
CA PRO A 84 8.60 30.96 -2.72
C PRO A 84 8.72 29.52 -2.20
N PHE A 85 7.58 28.98 -1.77
CA PHE A 85 7.45 27.56 -1.50
C PHE A 85 7.84 26.79 -2.76
N GLY A 86 8.88 25.97 -2.69
CA GLY A 86 9.47 25.38 -3.88
C GLY A 86 10.29 24.12 -3.59
N HIS A 87 10.59 23.42 -4.69
CA HIS A 87 11.06 22.05 -4.94
C HIS A 87 12.24 21.48 -4.13
N LYS A 88 12.60 22.05 -2.98
CA LYS A 88 13.71 21.59 -2.14
C LYS A 88 13.49 20.24 -1.46
N GLN A 89 12.39 19.57 -1.75
CA GLN A 89 12.02 18.33 -1.07
C GLN A 89 11.65 17.20 -2.03
N GLU A 90 11.65 17.38 -3.36
CA GLU A 90 11.29 16.27 -4.26
C GLU A 90 12.21 15.06 -4.03
N ALA A 91 13.52 15.24 -4.18
CA ALA A 91 14.50 14.17 -3.98
C ALA A 91 14.47 13.59 -2.54
N ALA A 92 14.41 14.45 -1.52
CA ALA A 92 14.39 14.02 -0.11
C ALA A 92 13.06 13.33 0.29
N THR A 93 11.95 13.74 -0.30
CA THR A 93 10.64 13.10 -0.11
C THR A 93 10.63 11.76 -0.83
N MET A 94 11.21 11.67 -2.03
CA MET A 94 11.28 10.43 -2.80
C MET A 94 12.20 9.43 -2.14
N GLU A 95 13.34 9.88 -1.61
CA GLU A 95 14.25 9.06 -0.84
C GLU A 95 13.57 8.51 0.42
N ARG A 96 12.88 9.37 1.19
CA ARG A 96 12.08 8.94 2.36
C ARG A 96 11.04 7.89 2.01
N TYR A 97 10.27 8.13 0.93
CA TYR A 97 9.21 7.22 0.50
C TYR A 97 9.71 6.08 -0.40
N SER A 98 11.00 5.97 -0.74
CA SER A 98 11.53 4.82 -1.48
C SER A 98 12.27 3.86 -0.55
N ALA A 99 12.94 4.38 0.48
CA ALA A 99 13.66 3.59 1.49
C ALA A 99 12.78 2.61 2.28
N ASP A 100 11.48 2.89 2.39
CA ASP A 100 10.52 1.98 3.04
C ASP A 100 10.03 0.85 2.13
N TRP A 101 10.17 0.98 0.81
CA TRP A 101 9.62 0.02 -0.17
C TRP A 101 10.70 -0.81 -0.85
N GLU A 102 11.93 -0.30 -0.96
CA GLU A 102 13.10 -1.06 -1.44
C GLU A 102 13.58 -2.11 -0.43
N ARG A 103 13.21 -1.98 0.84
CA ARG A 103 13.53 -3.00 1.88
C ARG A 103 12.73 -4.29 1.73
N GLU A 104 11.64 -4.32 0.97
CA GLU A 104 10.83 -5.52 0.74
C GLU A 104 11.25 -6.32 -0.51
N ASP A 105 12.27 -5.87 -1.25
CA ASP A 105 12.78 -6.52 -2.47
C ASP A 105 14.07 -7.36 -2.23
N GLN A 106 14.58 -7.44 -0.98
CA GLN A 106 15.67 -8.32 -0.52
C GLN A 106 15.15 -9.55 0.22
#